data_AF-A0A969EU58-F1
#
_entry.id   AF-A0A969EU58-F1
#
_cell.length_a   1.000
_cell.length_b   1.000
_cell.length_c   1.000
_cell.angle_alpha   90.00
_cell.angle_beta   90.00
_cell.angle_gamma   90.00
#
_symmetry.space_group_name_H-M   'P 1'
#
loop_
_entity.id
_entity.type
_entity.pdbx_description
1 polymer ?
#
loop_
_entity_poly.entity_id
_entity_poly.type
_entity_poly.pdbx_seq_one_letter_code
_entity_poly.pdbx_strand_id
1 'polypeptide(L)'
;MRVFALFVALCLLYAASGYGLEVKESTGTLDKLPEVYVDKGACPFECCTYGDWIVLEETKLYDQPDGTQAVAALERCEKVQGVTGEVHVRPNPVEVIKAMVDDIGNRFEPGDQFYLLTPQGEGFFKAWANGVLFDVDGVFILSKEDCEANINDCWAVYQNEPSEDPWWVQVKTSSGETGWTRQSHFDGQDSCGAPVEECAAP
;
A
#
# COMPACT_ATOMS: atom_id res chain seq x y z
N MET A 1 -12.32 -49.67 54.92
CA MET A 1 -13.41 -48.81 54.39
C MET A 1 -12.76 -47.68 53.63
N ARG A 2 -12.68 -47.73 52.28
CA ARG A 2 -13.54 -46.98 51.33
C ARG A 2 -13.69 -45.52 51.78
N VAL A 3 -13.24 -44.50 51.05
CA VAL A 3 -13.79 -44.07 49.74
C VAL A 3 -12.76 -43.29 48.92
N PHE A 4 -12.72 -43.59 47.61
CA PHE A 4 -12.14 -42.82 46.51
C PHE A 4 -13.00 -41.57 46.21
N ALA A 5 -12.40 -40.40 45.97
CA ALA A 5 -12.98 -39.33 45.14
C ALA A 5 -11.84 -38.41 44.66
N LEU A 6 -11.31 -38.67 43.47
CA LEU A 6 -11.65 -38.09 42.16
C LEU A 6 -11.17 -36.64 41.97
N PHE A 7 -10.19 -36.54 41.08
CA PHE A 7 -9.78 -35.36 40.31
C PHE A 7 -10.99 -34.66 39.66
N VAL A 8 -11.04 -33.33 39.74
CA VAL A 8 -11.33 -32.46 38.59
C VAL A 8 -10.49 -31.20 38.74
N ALA A 9 -9.43 -31.10 37.95
CA ALA A 9 -8.74 -29.85 37.69
C ALA A 9 -9.64 -29.01 36.79
N LEU A 10 -10.15 -27.89 37.30
CA LEU A 10 -10.84 -26.90 36.49
C LEU A 10 -9.82 -25.83 36.07
N CYS A 11 -8.95 -26.18 35.12
CA CYS A 11 -8.25 -25.18 34.32
C CYS A 11 -9.31 -24.53 33.41
N LEU A 12 -9.86 -23.40 33.85
CA LEU A 12 -10.53 -22.45 32.96
C LEU A 12 -9.45 -21.84 32.07
N LEU A 13 -9.07 -22.57 31.01
CA LEU A 13 -8.49 -21.96 29.82
C LEU A 13 -9.60 -21.09 29.24
N TYR A 14 -9.52 -19.78 29.48
CA TYR A 14 -10.20 -18.81 28.65
C TYR A 14 -9.55 -18.93 27.27
N ALA A 15 -10.12 -19.79 26.41
CA ALA A 15 -9.93 -19.64 24.99
C ALA A 15 -10.54 -18.28 24.66
N ALA A 16 -9.71 -17.29 24.34
CA ALA A 16 -10.17 -16.10 23.64
C ALA A 16 -10.64 -16.57 22.26
N SER A 17 -11.87 -17.06 22.20
CA SER A 17 -12.51 -17.42 20.94
C SER A 17 -12.84 -16.14 20.19
N GLY A 18 -11.95 -15.81 19.24
CA GLY A 18 -12.33 -15.42 17.89
C GLY A 18 -13.07 -14.10 17.76
N TYR A 19 -12.34 -13.00 17.95
CA TYR A 19 -12.54 -11.76 17.21
C TYR A 19 -11.16 -11.21 16.92
N GLY A 20 -10.80 -11.09 15.65
CA GLY A 20 -9.47 -10.69 15.25
C GLY A 20 -9.08 -11.34 13.93
N LEU A 21 -8.97 -10.49 12.92
CA LEU A 21 -8.29 -10.73 11.67
C LEU A 21 -7.11 -11.70 11.82
N GLU A 22 -7.13 -12.79 11.07
CA GLU A 22 -6.02 -13.75 10.99
C GLU A 22 -5.20 -13.46 9.73
N VAL A 23 -4.07 -12.77 9.94
CA VAL A 23 -3.08 -12.50 8.90
C VAL A 23 -2.18 -13.71 8.73
N LYS A 24 -2.02 -14.18 7.49
CA LYS A 24 -1.18 -15.34 7.18
C LYS A 24 0.31 -15.01 7.16
N GLU A 25 0.66 -13.86 6.58
CA GLU A 25 2.05 -13.40 6.48
C GLU A 25 2.17 -11.92 6.85
N SER A 26 3.10 -11.61 7.74
CA SER A 26 3.43 -10.23 8.12
C SER A 26 4.54 -9.72 7.23
N THR A 27 4.35 -8.52 6.68
CA THR A 27 5.39 -7.77 5.97
C THR A 27 6.18 -6.84 6.90
N GLY A 28 5.83 -6.79 8.19
CA GLY A 28 6.50 -6.02 9.22
C GLY A 28 5.60 -5.67 10.41
N THR A 29 6.16 -4.91 11.35
CA THR A 29 5.45 -4.45 12.55
C THR A 29 5.46 -2.93 12.64
N LEU A 30 4.32 -2.36 13.06
CA LEU A 30 4.16 -0.92 13.29
C LEU A 30 3.26 -0.72 14.52
N ASP A 31 3.85 -0.48 15.69
CA ASP A 31 3.13 -0.47 16.98
C ASP A 31 1.91 0.46 17.01
N LYS A 32 2.03 1.63 16.35
CA LYS A 32 0.97 2.62 16.28
C LYS A 32 0.88 3.19 14.88
N LEU A 33 -0.35 3.25 14.38
CA LEU A 33 -0.66 3.87 13.11
C LEU A 33 -0.53 5.41 13.19
N PRO A 34 0.34 6.06 12.39
CA PRO A 34 0.47 7.51 12.35
C PRO A 34 -0.70 8.17 11.59
N GLU A 35 -0.83 9.50 11.70
CA GLU A 35 -1.82 10.25 10.90
C GLU A 35 -1.52 10.17 9.40
N VAL A 36 -0.24 10.22 9.04
CA VAL A 36 0.26 9.96 7.69
C VAL A 36 1.28 8.83 7.80
N TYR A 37 1.00 7.73 7.11
CA TYR A 37 1.94 6.63 6.93
C TYR A 37 2.83 6.93 5.72
N VAL A 38 4.14 6.75 5.90
CA VAL A 38 5.15 6.98 4.86
C VAL A 38 5.84 5.65 4.57
N ASP A 39 5.55 5.09 3.41
CA ASP A 39 6.15 3.85 2.95
C ASP A 39 7.42 4.13 2.15
N LYS A 40 8.57 3.95 2.79
CA LYS A 40 9.86 4.31 2.20
C LYS A 40 10.40 3.20 1.32
N GLY A 41 10.88 3.58 0.14
CA GLY A 41 11.32 2.64 -0.90
C GLY A 41 10.18 2.02 -1.69
N ALA A 42 8.94 2.51 -1.53
CA ALA A 42 7.77 1.92 -2.14
C ALA A 42 7.67 2.23 -3.64
N CYS A 43 7.42 1.17 -4.41
CA CYS A 43 7.09 1.20 -5.84
C CYS A 43 5.61 0.79 -5.97
N PRO A 44 4.67 1.76 -6.12
CA PRO A 44 3.27 1.55 -5.73
C PRO A 44 2.35 0.94 -6.80
N PHE A 45 2.92 0.40 -7.88
CA PHE A 45 2.14 -0.21 -8.96
C PHE A 45 2.87 -1.43 -9.55
N GLU A 46 2.12 -2.21 -10.33
CA GLU A 46 2.61 -3.43 -10.96
C GLU A 46 3.80 -3.13 -11.87
N CYS A 47 4.85 -3.96 -11.82
CA CYS A 47 6.05 -3.77 -12.65
C CYS A 47 6.78 -2.43 -12.44
N CYS A 48 6.51 -1.75 -11.34
CA CYS A 48 7.22 -0.54 -10.97
C CYS A 48 8.70 -0.85 -10.73
N THR A 49 9.60 -0.07 -11.35
CA THR A 49 11.05 -0.25 -11.22
C THR A 49 11.78 1.09 -11.15
N TYR A 50 12.78 1.18 -10.27
CA TYR A 50 13.76 2.27 -10.27
C TYR A 50 14.93 1.96 -11.20
N GLY A 51 15.52 2.98 -11.81
CA GLY A 51 16.64 2.81 -12.71
C GLY A 51 16.74 3.95 -13.71
N ASP A 52 17.18 3.62 -14.94
CA ASP A 52 17.30 4.60 -16.02
C ASP A 52 15.92 4.96 -16.57
N TRP A 53 15.56 6.23 -16.45
CA TRP A 53 14.27 6.76 -16.89
C TRP A 53 14.44 7.90 -17.88
N ILE A 54 13.37 8.17 -18.62
CA ILE A 54 13.27 9.30 -19.54
C ILE A 54 12.11 10.18 -19.12
N VAL A 55 12.37 11.48 -18.99
CA VAL A 55 11.36 12.49 -18.68
C VAL A 55 10.43 12.68 -19.88
N LEU A 56 9.12 12.47 -19.71
CA LEU A 56 8.14 12.63 -20.78
C LEU A 56 7.54 14.04 -20.81
N GLU A 57 7.51 14.74 -19.68
CA GLU A 57 7.00 16.10 -19.55
C GLU A 57 7.89 16.92 -18.61
N GLU A 58 7.92 18.25 -18.82
CA GLU A 58 8.68 19.15 -17.95
C GLU A 58 8.28 18.93 -16.48
N THR A 59 9.27 18.60 -15.64
CA THR A 59 9.02 18.11 -14.30
C THR A 59 9.84 18.91 -13.29
N LYS A 60 9.18 19.47 -12.28
CA LYS A 60 9.88 20.19 -11.21
C LYS A 60 10.33 19.23 -10.13
N LEU A 61 11.53 19.45 -9.63
CA LEU A 61 12.09 18.72 -8.51
C LEU A 61 12.15 19.59 -7.26
N TYR A 62 11.79 18.99 -6.14
CA TYR A 62 11.78 19.58 -4.81
C TYR A 62 12.88 19.00 -3.93
N ASP A 63 13.25 19.72 -2.88
CA ASP A 63 14.28 19.30 -1.92
C ASP A 63 13.86 18.08 -1.08
N GLN A 64 12.57 17.93 -0.81
CA GLN A 64 11.99 16.82 -0.05
C GLN A 64 10.52 16.56 -0.45
N PRO A 65 9.97 15.37 -0.13
CA PRO A 65 8.54 15.11 -0.20
C PRO A 65 7.72 16.17 0.55
N ASP A 66 6.62 16.59 -0.05
CA ASP A 66 5.72 17.66 0.42
C ASP A 66 6.43 19.03 0.61
N GLY A 67 7.66 19.18 0.12
CA GLY A 67 8.41 20.43 0.09
C GLY A 67 7.88 21.40 -0.96
N THR A 68 8.16 22.69 -0.75
CA THR A 68 7.80 23.76 -1.70
C THR A 68 9.01 24.38 -2.39
N GLN A 69 10.23 24.03 -1.96
CA GLN A 69 11.45 24.58 -2.51
C GLN A 69 11.87 23.78 -3.74
N ALA A 70 11.78 24.40 -4.91
CA ALA A 70 12.30 23.80 -6.14
C ALA A 70 13.84 23.80 -6.12
N VAL A 71 14.45 22.68 -6.47
CA VAL A 71 15.91 22.51 -6.60
C VAL A 71 16.33 22.44 -8.07
N ALA A 72 15.51 21.82 -8.92
CA ALA A 72 15.76 21.71 -10.36
C ALA A 72 14.45 21.64 -11.15
N ALA A 73 14.58 21.76 -12.47
CA ALA A 73 13.53 21.45 -13.43
C ALA A 73 14.13 20.54 -14.52
N LEU A 74 13.41 19.48 -14.85
CA LEU A 74 13.80 18.50 -15.85
C LEU A 74 13.14 18.81 -17.19
N GLU A 75 13.88 18.67 -18.27
CA GLU A 75 13.37 18.88 -19.62
C GLU A 75 12.78 17.60 -20.21
N ARG A 76 11.81 17.73 -21.12
CA ARG A 76 11.28 16.59 -21.89
C ARG A 76 12.43 15.89 -22.63
N CYS A 77 12.40 14.56 -22.62
CA CYS A 77 13.40 13.64 -23.13
C CYS A 77 14.76 13.68 -22.42
N GLU A 78 14.88 14.37 -21.27
CA GLU A 78 16.06 14.26 -20.41
C GLU A 78 16.16 12.85 -19.81
N LYS A 79 17.38 12.32 -19.73
CA LYS A 79 17.68 11.07 -19.02
C LYS A 79 17.96 11.34 -17.55
N VAL A 80 17.26 10.63 -16.69
CA VAL A 80 17.44 10.68 -15.25
C VAL A 80 17.51 9.27 -14.68
N GLN A 81 17.93 9.16 -13.42
CA GLN A 81 17.88 7.92 -12.68
C GLN A 81 16.79 8.01 -11.61
N GLY A 82 15.77 7.16 -11.68
CA GLY A 82 14.88 6.90 -10.54
C GLY A 82 15.67 6.24 -9.42
N VAL A 83 15.65 6.82 -8.21
CA VAL A 83 16.51 6.41 -7.10
C VAL A 83 15.71 5.61 -6.06
N THR A 84 14.60 6.17 -5.61
CA THR A 84 13.71 5.60 -4.59
C THR A 84 12.37 6.34 -4.61
N GLY A 85 11.44 5.95 -3.75
CA GLY A 85 10.16 6.62 -3.62
C GLY A 85 9.60 6.52 -2.20
N GLU A 86 8.66 7.39 -1.90
CA GLU A 86 7.90 7.41 -0.65
C GLU A 86 6.42 7.51 -0.98
N VAL A 87 5.61 6.61 -0.42
CA VAL A 87 4.15 6.69 -0.55
C VAL A 87 3.57 7.28 0.72
N HIS A 88 2.95 8.45 0.60
CA HIS A 88 2.41 9.24 1.71
C HIS A 88 0.89 9.07 1.75
N VAL A 89 0.39 8.28 2.69
CA VAL A 89 -1.04 7.96 2.78
C VAL A 89 -1.60 8.31 4.14
N ARG A 90 -2.79 8.90 4.15
CA ARG A 90 -3.63 8.89 5.35
C ARG A 90 -4.26 7.51 5.44
N PRO A 91 -4.04 6.75 6.52
CA PRO A 91 -4.57 5.40 6.62
C PRO A 91 -6.09 5.37 6.46
N ASN A 92 -6.57 4.54 5.55
CA ASN A 92 -7.99 4.50 5.21
C ASN A 92 -8.67 3.35 5.96
N PRO A 93 -9.60 3.63 6.90
CA PRO A 93 -10.26 2.59 7.66
C PRO A 93 -11.11 1.70 6.75
N VAL A 94 -11.06 0.40 7.01
CA VAL A 94 -11.88 -0.62 6.36
C VAL A 94 -12.66 -1.41 7.39
N GLU A 95 -13.94 -1.65 7.10
CA GLU A 95 -14.81 -2.53 7.86
C GLU A 95 -15.13 -3.78 7.02
N VAL A 96 -14.85 -4.95 7.59
CA VAL A 96 -15.23 -6.24 6.99
C VAL A 96 -16.71 -6.48 7.24
N ILE A 97 -17.47 -6.71 6.16
CA ILE A 97 -18.92 -6.93 6.22
C ILE A 97 -19.33 -8.37 5.89
N LYS A 98 -18.42 -9.15 5.30
CA LYS A 98 -18.60 -10.58 5.01
C LYS A 98 -17.32 -11.36 5.31
N ALA A 99 -17.48 -12.61 5.73
CA ALA A 99 -16.34 -13.50 5.91
C ALA A 99 -15.65 -13.75 4.55
N MET A 100 -14.33 -13.66 4.54
CA MET A 100 -13.51 -13.82 3.33
C MET A 100 -12.18 -14.48 3.66
N VAL A 101 -11.66 -15.25 2.71
CA VAL A 101 -10.24 -15.61 2.67
C VAL A 101 -9.71 -15.05 1.37
N ASP A 102 -8.78 -14.11 1.44
CA ASP A 102 -8.21 -13.48 0.25
C ASP A 102 -7.26 -14.44 -0.50
N ASP A 103 -6.83 -14.04 -1.70
CA ASP A 103 -6.02 -14.89 -2.59
C ASP A 103 -4.63 -15.21 -2.04
N ILE A 104 -4.16 -14.45 -1.05
CA ILE A 104 -2.89 -14.69 -0.34
C ILE A 104 -3.09 -15.50 0.94
N GLY A 105 -4.31 -15.63 1.44
CA GLY A 105 -4.75 -16.55 2.48
C GLY A 105 -4.98 -15.92 3.85
N ASN A 106 -5.09 -14.60 3.95
CA ASN A 106 -5.59 -13.92 5.14
C ASN A 106 -7.06 -14.25 5.34
N ARG A 107 -7.50 -14.40 6.58
CA ARG A 107 -8.89 -14.69 6.93
C ARG A 107 -9.51 -13.51 7.67
N PHE A 108 -10.64 -13.06 7.13
CA PHE A 108 -11.43 -11.95 7.62
C PHE A 108 -12.80 -12.44 8.08
N GLU A 109 -13.27 -11.91 9.20
CA GLU A 109 -14.62 -12.14 9.74
C GLU A 109 -15.42 -10.84 9.80
N PRO A 110 -16.76 -10.87 9.65
CA PRO A 110 -17.58 -9.66 9.77
C PRO A 110 -17.33 -8.92 11.09
N GLY A 111 -17.11 -7.61 10.99
CA GLY A 111 -16.78 -6.74 12.12
C GLY A 111 -15.27 -6.57 12.37
N ASP A 112 -14.41 -7.31 11.67
CA ASP A 112 -12.98 -7.01 11.66
C ASP A 112 -12.73 -5.60 11.08
N GLN A 113 -11.69 -4.95 11.61
CA GLN A 113 -11.26 -3.63 11.18
C GLN A 113 -9.76 -3.63 10.89
N PHE A 114 -9.39 -2.96 9.81
CA PHE A 114 -8.01 -2.71 9.43
C PHE A 114 -7.92 -1.40 8.65
N TYR A 115 -6.71 -1.03 8.22
CA TYR A 115 -6.47 0.19 7.48
C TYR A 115 -5.71 -0.12 6.19
N LEU A 116 -6.20 0.38 5.06
CA LEU A 116 -5.43 0.38 3.81
C LEU A 116 -4.37 1.47 3.88
N LEU A 117 -3.16 1.11 3.44
CA LEU A 117 -2.01 1.99 3.39
C LEU A 117 -1.57 2.16 1.93
N THR A 118 -0.52 1.45 1.52
CA THR A 118 0.17 1.68 0.25
C THR A 118 -0.38 0.76 -0.84
N PRO A 119 -0.90 1.28 -1.96
CA PRO A 119 -1.17 0.44 -3.12
C PRO A 119 0.12 -0.25 -3.60
N GLN A 120 0.01 -1.50 -4.03
CA GLN A 120 1.13 -2.31 -4.54
C GLN A 120 0.97 -2.67 -6.03
N GLY A 121 -0.14 -2.28 -6.66
CA GLY A 121 -0.52 -2.71 -8.02
C GLY A 121 -1.61 -3.78 -8.00
N GLU A 122 -2.31 -3.93 -9.13
CA GLU A 122 -3.34 -4.97 -9.36
C GLU A 122 -4.43 -5.08 -8.27
N GLY A 123 -4.71 -3.99 -7.55
CA GLY A 123 -5.68 -3.99 -6.44
C GLY A 123 -5.13 -4.52 -5.11
N PHE A 124 -3.85 -4.89 -5.02
CA PHE A 124 -3.19 -5.21 -3.76
C PHE A 124 -2.80 -3.96 -2.99
N PHE A 125 -2.88 -4.07 -1.66
CA PHE A 125 -2.49 -3.02 -0.74
C PHE A 125 -1.64 -3.58 0.38
N LYS A 126 -0.66 -2.79 0.84
CA LYS A 126 -0.18 -2.90 2.21
C LYS A 126 -1.29 -2.41 3.15
N ALA A 127 -1.53 -3.15 4.21
CA ALA A 127 -2.53 -2.87 5.22
C ALA A 127 -1.94 -2.95 6.63
N TRP A 128 -2.69 -2.42 7.59
CA TRP A 128 -2.33 -2.44 9.01
C TRP A 128 -3.50 -2.86 9.89
N ALA A 129 -3.24 -3.75 10.85
CA ALA A 129 -4.17 -4.12 11.90
C ALA A 129 -3.40 -4.51 13.16
N ASN A 130 -3.78 -3.96 14.31
CA ASN A 130 -3.29 -4.38 15.63
C ASN A 130 -1.77 -4.48 15.75
N GLY A 131 -1.02 -3.56 15.14
CA GLY A 131 0.44 -3.52 15.20
C GLY A 131 1.15 -4.29 14.08
N VAL A 132 0.41 -4.97 13.20
CA VAL A 132 0.94 -5.81 12.13
C VAL A 132 0.74 -5.13 10.78
N LEU A 133 1.80 -5.06 9.97
CA LEU A 133 1.73 -4.78 8.55
C LEU A 133 1.62 -6.09 7.78
N PHE A 134 0.75 -6.10 6.78
CA PHE A 134 0.47 -7.25 5.94
C PHE A 134 0.01 -6.78 4.56
N ASP A 135 0.04 -7.66 3.57
CA ASP A 135 -0.57 -7.37 2.27
C ASP A 135 -2.00 -7.90 2.25
N VAL A 136 -2.88 -7.27 1.49
CA VAL A 136 -4.28 -7.66 1.29
C VAL A 136 -4.65 -7.53 -0.19
N ASP A 137 -5.40 -8.50 -0.70
CA ASP A 137 -6.11 -8.35 -1.98
C ASP A 137 -7.31 -7.42 -1.77
N GLY A 138 -7.22 -6.21 -2.32
CA GLY A 138 -8.21 -5.16 -2.17
C GLY A 138 -9.20 -5.04 -3.31
N VAL A 139 -9.20 -5.92 -4.32
CA VAL A 139 -10.01 -5.77 -5.55
C VAL A 139 -11.51 -5.59 -5.25
N PHE A 140 -12.00 -6.24 -4.20
CA PHE A 140 -13.40 -6.16 -3.77
C PHE A 140 -13.61 -5.45 -2.42
N ILE A 141 -12.67 -4.58 -2.05
CA ILE A 141 -12.84 -3.58 -0.99
C ILE A 141 -13.31 -2.29 -1.65
N LEU A 142 -14.58 -1.96 -1.48
CA LEU A 142 -15.24 -0.91 -2.25
C LEU A 142 -15.74 0.24 -1.37
N SER A 143 -16.19 1.33 -1.99
CA SER A 143 -16.98 2.33 -1.30
C SER A 143 -18.27 1.67 -0.81
N LYS A 144 -18.89 2.25 0.21
CA LYS A 144 -20.19 1.76 0.69
C LYS A 144 -21.25 1.78 -0.43
N GLU A 145 -21.27 2.82 -1.24
CA GLU A 145 -22.22 2.97 -2.35
C GLU A 145 -22.02 1.89 -3.42
N ASP A 146 -20.76 1.66 -3.83
CA ASP A 146 -20.43 0.63 -4.82
C ASP A 146 -20.70 -0.78 -4.30
N CYS A 147 -20.44 -1.01 -3.01
CA CYS A 147 -20.72 -2.28 -2.36
C CYS A 147 -22.23 -2.59 -2.31
N GLU A 148 -23.07 -1.56 -2.08
CA GLU A 148 -24.54 -1.69 -2.14
C GLU A 148 -25.04 -1.97 -3.57
N ALA A 149 -24.38 -1.39 -4.58
CA ALA A 149 -24.67 -1.64 -5.99
C ALA A 149 -24.16 -2.99 -6.50
N ASN A 150 -23.07 -3.51 -5.92
CA ASN A 150 -22.31 -4.68 -6.41
C ASN A 150 -22.26 -5.80 -5.35
N ILE A 151 -23.45 -6.28 -4.98
CA ILE A 151 -23.66 -7.02 -3.73
C ILE A 151 -22.98 -8.40 -3.64
N ASN A 152 -22.59 -9.04 -4.74
CA ASN A 152 -22.15 -10.44 -4.68
C ASN A 152 -20.71 -10.57 -4.18
N ASP A 153 -19.80 -9.73 -4.66
CA ASP A 153 -18.36 -9.95 -4.47
C ASP A 153 -17.72 -9.00 -3.45
N CYS A 154 -18.39 -7.88 -3.11
CA CYS A 154 -17.92 -6.98 -2.06
C CYS A 154 -17.94 -7.65 -0.67
N TRP A 155 -16.79 -7.66 0.01
CA TRP A 155 -16.63 -8.28 1.34
C TRP A 155 -16.19 -7.30 2.42
N ALA A 156 -15.67 -6.12 2.05
CA ALA A 156 -15.34 -5.05 2.97
C ALA A 156 -15.58 -3.67 2.34
N VAL A 157 -15.76 -2.66 3.19
CA VAL A 157 -16.00 -1.28 2.78
C VAL A 157 -14.94 -0.34 3.32
N TYR A 158 -14.38 0.51 2.47
CA TYR A 158 -13.55 1.62 2.93
C TYR A 158 -14.39 2.83 3.31
N GLN A 159 -13.90 3.63 4.26
CA GLN A 159 -14.63 4.79 4.78
C GLN A 159 -14.36 6.08 4.00
N ASN A 160 -13.22 6.18 3.32
CA ASN A 160 -12.85 7.33 2.50
C ASN A 160 -12.36 6.85 1.14
N GLU A 161 -12.50 7.68 0.10
CA GLU A 161 -11.82 7.40 -1.16
C GLU A 161 -10.30 7.36 -0.94
N PRO A 162 -9.58 6.38 -1.49
CA PRO A 162 -8.13 6.39 -1.51
C PRO A 162 -7.58 7.66 -2.16
N SER A 163 -6.45 8.17 -1.64
CA SER A 163 -5.79 9.35 -2.19
C SER A 163 -5.35 9.09 -3.64
N GLU A 164 -5.66 10.01 -4.55
CA GLU A 164 -5.46 9.80 -6.00
C GLU A 164 -4.00 9.78 -6.47
N ASP A 165 -3.03 10.27 -5.69
CA ASP A 165 -1.61 10.17 -6.06
C ASP A 165 -0.68 10.37 -4.85
N PRO A 166 -0.43 9.32 -4.03
CA PRO A 166 0.34 9.46 -2.81
C PRO A 166 1.86 9.34 -3.04
N TRP A 167 2.33 9.14 -4.28
CA TRP A 167 3.70 8.72 -4.54
C TRP A 167 4.64 9.90 -4.81
N TRP A 168 5.63 10.06 -3.94
CA TRP A 168 6.81 10.87 -4.20
C TRP A 168 7.93 9.99 -4.73
N VAL A 169 8.60 10.45 -5.78
CA VAL A 169 9.76 9.78 -6.34
C VAL A 169 10.97 10.68 -6.29
N GLN A 170 12.10 10.11 -5.85
CA GLN A 170 13.40 10.76 -5.93
C GLN A 170 14.07 10.39 -7.25
N VAL A 171 14.53 11.41 -7.96
CA VAL A 171 15.30 11.26 -9.19
C VAL A 171 16.65 11.92 -9.06
N LYS A 172 17.61 11.42 -9.84
CA LYS A 172 18.95 11.97 -9.97
C LYS A 172 19.21 12.36 -11.41
N THR A 173 19.64 13.60 -11.62
CA THR A 173 19.98 14.14 -12.94
C THR A 173 21.34 13.61 -13.41
N SER A 174 21.62 13.77 -14.71
CA SER A 174 22.93 13.46 -15.28
C SER A 174 24.08 14.31 -14.69
N SER A 175 23.79 15.52 -14.18
CA SER A 175 24.75 16.36 -13.46
C SER A 175 24.99 15.91 -12.01
N GLY A 176 24.19 14.97 -11.51
CA GLY A 176 24.30 14.41 -10.17
C GLY A 176 23.44 15.09 -9.11
N GLU A 177 22.62 16.07 -9.49
CA GLU A 177 21.63 16.69 -8.60
C GLU A 177 20.49 15.71 -8.30
N THR A 178 19.96 15.77 -7.08
CA THR A 178 18.86 14.89 -6.64
C THR A 178 17.70 15.73 -6.14
N GLY A 179 16.48 15.33 -6.49
CA GLY A 179 15.27 15.95 -5.97
C GLY A 179 14.05 15.05 -6.10
N TRP A 180 12.95 15.50 -5.51
CA TRP A 180 11.70 14.75 -5.36
C TRP A 180 10.59 15.34 -6.21
N THR A 181 9.70 14.51 -6.74
CA THR A 181 8.49 14.96 -7.43
C THR A 181 7.33 14.00 -7.20
N ARG A 182 6.09 14.47 -7.36
CA ARG A 182 4.89 13.61 -7.49
C ARG A 182 4.50 13.36 -8.94
N GLN A 183 5.10 14.07 -9.88
CA GLN A 183 4.75 13.90 -11.29
C GLN A 183 5.26 12.52 -11.75
N SER A 184 4.37 11.69 -12.30
CA SER A 184 4.70 10.34 -12.76
C SER A 184 4.98 10.29 -14.27
N HIS A 185 5.44 11.39 -14.87
CA HIS A 185 5.68 11.51 -16.32
C HIS A 185 7.06 10.97 -16.73
N PHE A 186 7.35 9.70 -16.41
CA PHE A 186 8.60 9.05 -16.74
C PHE A 186 8.37 7.76 -17.53
N ASP A 187 9.16 7.56 -18.59
CA ASP A 187 9.31 6.26 -19.25
C ASP A 187 10.41 5.45 -18.53
N GLY A 188 10.25 4.13 -18.51
CA GLY A 188 11.14 3.20 -17.81
C GLY A 188 10.80 2.96 -16.33
N GLN A 189 9.82 3.67 -15.76
CA GLN A 189 9.32 3.38 -14.40
C GLN A 189 8.38 2.17 -14.36
N ASP A 190 7.72 1.84 -15.48
CA ASP A 190 6.84 0.69 -15.67
C ASP A 190 7.51 -0.30 -16.63
N SER A 191 7.99 -1.44 -16.12
CA SER A 191 8.64 -2.45 -16.94
C SER A 191 7.67 -3.33 -17.75
N CYS A 192 6.36 -3.19 -17.51
CA CYS A 192 5.30 -3.87 -18.25
C CYS A 192 4.69 -2.98 -19.35
N GLY A 193 4.93 -1.68 -19.28
CA GLY A 193 4.64 -0.72 -20.34
C GLY A 193 5.51 -0.88 -21.58
N ALA A 194 4.96 -0.51 -22.74
CA ALA A 194 5.76 -0.36 -23.95
C ALA A 194 6.62 0.92 -23.85
N PRO A 195 7.89 0.91 -24.31
CA PRO A 195 8.72 2.09 -24.32
C PRO A 195 8.07 3.23 -25.12
N VAL A 196 8.25 4.47 -24.67
CA VAL A 196 7.75 5.63 -25.40
C VAL A 196 8.75 5.98 -26.50
N GLU A 197 8.40 5.66 -27.75
CA GLU A 197 9.27 5.88 -28.92
C GLU A 197 9.59 7.37 -29.18
N GLU A 198 8.84 8.30 -28.61
CA GLU A 198 8.93 9.74 -28.91
C GLU A 198 10.24 10.39 -28.45
N CYS A 199 10.90 9.83 -27.43
CA CYS A 199 12.19 10.29 -26.94
C CYS A 199 13.37 9.39 -27.37
N ALA A 200 13.12 8.42 -28.26
CA ALA A 200 14.19 7.66 -28.87
C ALA A 200 14.96 8.57 -29.83
N ALA A 201 16.23 8.84 -29.53
CA ALA A 201 17.12 9.49 -30.49
C ALA A 201 17.21 8.61 -31.76
N PRO A 202 17.27 9.22 -32.97
CA PRO A 202 17.42 8.47 -34.23
C PRO A 202 18.73 7.69 -34.32
#